data_AF-A0A2W0B7D3-F1
#
_entry.id   AF-A0A2W0B7D3-F1
#
_cell.length_a   1.000
_cell.length_b   1.000
_cell.length_c   1.000
_cell.angle_alpha   90.00
_cell.angle_beta   90.00
_cell.angle_gamma   90.00
#
_symmetry.space_group_name_H-M   'P 1'
#
loop_
_entity.id
_entity.type
_entity.pdbx_description
1 polymer ?
#
loop_
_entity_poly.entity_id
_entity_poly.type
_entity_poly.pdbx_seq_one_letter_code
_entity_poly.pdbx_strand_id
1 'polypeptide(L)'
;MRWYYKLPLRLRSLFRREQAERELNEEIQFHLQSLIEQYLAQGMKPEAARYTALRELGHLDPVKEECREMRNVNFVENVLQDLHFGLRMLRRNPGFSTLAILCLVLGIGSNAAVFSWIEGILLHPYPAVTHQDRLLMLAATRRGDAGYNGLSWPDFQDLQRSCTLCDAVIA
;
A
#
# COMPACT_ATOMS: atom_id res chain seq x y z
N MET A 1 16.55 -1.92 5.23
CA MET A 1 15.35 -2.35 4.50
C MET A 1 14.58 -1.12 4.02
N ARG A 2 14.64 -0.78 2.72
CA ARG A 2 13.95 0.39 2.11
C ARG A 2 13.25 -0.03 0.81
N TRP A 3 12.24 -0.90 0.90
CA TRP A 3 11.49 -1.41 -0.26
C TRP A 3 10.44 -0.40 -0.78
N TYR A 4 10.04 0.57 0.05
CA TYR A 4 8.93 1.50 -0.21
C TYR A 4 9.15 2.45 -1.40
N TYR A 5 10.39 2.80 -1.75
CA TYR A 5 10.67 3.71 -2.88
C TYR A 5 10.62 3.03 -4.26
N LYS A 6 10.61 1.69 -4.35
CA LYS A 6 10.55 0.96 -5.63
C LYS A 6 9.13 0.60 -6.08
N LEU A 7 8.16 0.64 -5.17
CA LEU A 7 6.74 0.40 -5.47
C LEU A 7 6.14 1.44 -6.43
N PRO A 8 6.31 2.76 -6.24
CA PRO A 8 5.66 3.74 -7.12
C PRO A 8 6.21 3.73 -8.57
N LEU A 9 7.48 3.36 -8.77
CA LEU A 9 8.07 3.25 -10.11
C LEU A 9 7.56 2.02 -10.88
N ARG A 10 7.32 0.89 -10.19
CA ARG A 10 6.70 -0.30 -10.80
C ARG A 10 5.19 -0.13 -11.02
N LEU A 11 4.51 0.59 -10.13
CA LEU A 11 3.11 0.98 -10.33
C LEU A 11 2.94 1.88 -11.56
N ARG A 12 3.92 2.75 -11.83
CA ARG A 12 3.89 3.64 -13.01
C ARG A 12 4.14 2.91 -14.34
N SER A 13 4.88 1.79 -14.34
CA SER A 13 5.01 0.94 -15.54
C SER A 13 3.75 0.12 -15.84
N LEU A 14 2.89 -0.11 -14.84
CA LEU A 14 1.62 -0.81 -15.02
C LEU A 14 0.56 0.06 -15.72
N PHE A 15 0.67 1.39 -15.63
CA PHE A 15 -0.25 2.35 -16.26
C PHE A 15 0.18 2.83 -17.66
N ARG A 16 1.36 2.43 -18.16
CA ARG A 16 1.87 2.81 -19.50
C ARG A 16 1.49 1.82 -20.61
N ARG A 17 0.52 0.92 -20.38
CA ARG A 17 0.03 -0.07 -21.37
C ARG A 17 -0.49 0.61 -22.65
N GLU A 18 -1.41 1.55 -22.49
CA GLU A 18 -1.99 2.32 -23.60
C GLU A 18 -0.90 3.08 -24.39
N GLN A 19 0.09 3.64 -23.68
CA GLN A 19 1.15 4.40 -24.31
C GLN A 19 2.14 3.52 -25.07
N ALA A 20 2.47 2.34 -24.54
CA ALA A 20 3.33 1.37 -25.21
C ALA A 20 2.65 0.70 -26.41
N GLU A 21 1.32 0.48 -26.36
CA GLU A 21 0.55 0.00 -27.52
C GLU A 21 0.48 1.06 -28.62
N ARG A 22 0.34 2.34 -28.25
CA ARG A 22 0.39 3.47 -29.20
C ARG A 22 1.77 3.61 -29.84
N GLU A 23 2.84 3.64 -29.05
CA GLU A 23 4.23 3.72 -29.54
C GLU A 23 4.55 2.56 -30.51
N LEU A 24 4.13 1.33 -30.18
CA LEU A 24 4.34 0.16 -31.05
C LEU A 24 3.55 0.25 -32.35
N ASN A 25 2.30 0.75 -32.31
CA ASN A 25 1.52 0.95 -33.53
C ASN A 25 2.09 2.06 -34.41
N GLU A 26 2.56 3.15 -33.81
CA GLU A 26 3.23 4.24 -34.51
C GLU A 26 4.49 3.75 -35.22
N GLU A 27 5.32 2.94 -34.56
CA GLU A 27 6.56 2.42 -35.14
C GLU A 27 6.29 1.47 -36.32
N ILE A 28 5.24 0.65 -36.23
CA ILE A 28 4.86 -0.27 -37.31
C ILE A 28 4.25 0.46 -38.50
N GLN A 29 3.43 1.50 -38.25
CA GLN A 29 2.92 2.36 -39.31
C GLN A 29 4.05 3.13 -40.00
N PHE A 30 5.02 3.63 -39.23
CA PHE A 30 6.20 4.30 -39.77
C PHE A 30 7.01 3.38 -40.68
N HIS A 31 7.23 2.13 -40.26
CA HIS A 31 7.99 1.16 -41.05
C HIS A 31 7.27 0.78 -42.35
N LEU A 32 5.95 0.57 -42.30
CA LEU A 32 5.13 0.34 -43.48
C LEU A 32 5.22 1.50 -44.48
N GLN A 33 5.11 2.73 -43.99
CA GLN A 33 5.17 3.92 -44.82
C GLN A 33 6.54 4.08 -45.49
N SER A 34 7.62 3.83 -44.75
CA SER A 34 8.98 3.88 -45.27
C SER A 34 9.23 2.85 -46.38
N LEU A 35 8.72 1.62 -46.24
CA LEU A 35 8.81 0.58 -47.28
C LEU A 35 8.05 0.97 -48.55
N ILE A 36 6.84 1.54 -48.41
CA ILE A 36 6.05 2.01 -49.55
C ILE A 36 6.81 3.09 -50.33
N GLU A 37 7.41 4.06 -49.63
CA GLU A 37 8.21 5.13 -50.24
C GLU A 37 9.45 4.59 -50.97
N GLN A 38 10.13 3.60 -50.40
CA GLN A 38 11.28 2.95 -51.06
C GLN A 38 10.88 2.24 -52.35
N TYR A 39 9.78 1.48 -52.36
CA TYR A 39 9.31 0.82 -53.59
C TYR A 39 8.81 1.82 -54.63
N LEU A 40 8.17 2.91 -54.21
CA LEU A 40 7.81 4.02 -55.10
C LEU A 40 9.06 4.65 -55.72
N ALA A 41 10.12 4.89 -54.93
CA ALA A 41 11.39 5.42 -55.42
C ALA A 41 12.11 4.46 -56.37
N GLN A 42 11.92 3.14 -56.22
CA GLN A 42 12.38 2.11 -57.16
C GLN A 42 11.52 2.02 -58.43
N GLY A 43 10.48 2.86 -58.58
CA GLY A 43 9.65 2.94 -59.78
C GLY A 43 8.47 1.97 -59.80
N MET A 44 8.13 1.32 -58.68
CA MET A 44 6.90 0.52 -58.62
C MET A 44 5.65 1.42 -58.65
N LYS A 45 4.59 0.90 -59.27
CA LYS A 45 3.26 1.50 -59.19
C LYS A 45 2.77 1.50 -57.72
N PRO A 46 2.02 2.54 -57.30
CA PRO A 46 1.62 2.72 -55.90
C PRO A 46 0.81 1.56 -55.31
N GLU A 47 -0.02 0.91 -56.12
CA GLU A 47 -0.80 -0.26 -55.70
C GLU A 47 0.08 -1.50 -55.48
N ALA A 48 1.08 -1.70 -56.35
CA ALA A 48 2.03 -2.82 -56.23
C ALA A 48 3.01 -2.60 -55.06
N ALA A 49 3.48 -1.37 -54.86
CA ALA A 49 4.36 -0.99 -53.74
C ALA A 49 3.72 -1.27 -52.38
N ARG A 50 2.44 -0.91 -52.21
CA ARG A 50 1.66 -1.21 -50.99
C ARG A 50 1.51 -2.70 -50.75
N TYR A 51 1.17 -3.46 -51.80
CA TYR A 51 0.96 -4.90 -51.67
C TYR A 51 2.26 -5.63 -51.27
N THR A 52 3.39 -5.24 -51.88
CA THR A 52 4.71 -5.79 -51.55
C THR A 52 5.13 -5.42 -50.13
N ALA A 53 4.97 -4.15 -49.72
CA ALA A 53 5.30 -3.70 -48.37
C ALA A 53 4.47 -4.43 -47.30
N LEU A 54 3.16 -4.61 -47.52
CA LEU A 54 2.30 -5.39 -46.62
C LEU A 54 2.72 -6.86 -46.53
N ARG A 55 3.16 -7.45 -47.65
CA ARG A 55 3.61 -8.83 -47.69
C ARG A 55 4.92 -9.02 -46.94
N GLU A 56 5.82 -8.04 -46.97
CA GLU A 56 7.07 -8.06 -46.22
C GLU A 56 6.83 -7.84 -44.72
N LEU A 57 5.95 -6.90 -44.37
CA LEU A 57 5.58 -6.58 -42.98
C LEU A 57 4.78 -7.71 -42.29
N GLY A 58 3.93 -8.43 -43.03
CA GLY A 58 3.14 -9.56 -42.50
C GLY A 58 3.96 -10.74 -41.97
N HIS A 59 5.27 -10.78 -42.24
CA HIS A 59 6.18 -11.74 -41.62
C HIS A 59 6.63 -11.33 -40.20
N LEU A 60 6.34 -10.09 -39.77
CA LEU A 60 6.72 -9.53 -38.45
C LEU A 60 5.61 -9.64 -37.38
N ASP A 61 4.39 -10.00 -37.76
CA ASP A 61 3.30 -10.28 -36.80
C ASP A 61 3.67 -11.33 -35.73
N PRO A 62 4.39 -12.44 -36.01
CA PRO A 62 4.80 -13.39 -34.97
C PRO A 62 5.75 -12.80 -33.91
N VAL A 63 6.57 -11.80 -34.25
CA VAL A 63 7.46 -11.10 -33.28
C VAL A 63 6.65 -10.19 -32.35
N LYS A 64 5.52 -9.70 -32.84
CA LYS A 64 4.54 -8.88 -32.11
C LYS A 64 3.81 -9.71 -31.06
N GLU A 65 3.48 -10.96 -31.39
CA GLU A 65 2.87 -11.95 -30.49
C GLU A 65 3.83 -12.40 -29.39
N GLU A 66 5.10 -12.68 -29.73
CA GLU A 66 6.12 -13.10 -28.77
C GLU A 66 6.46 -11.98 -27.75
N CYS A 67 6.46 -10.71 -28.19
CA CYS A 67 6.59 -9.55 -27.31
C CYS A 67 5.35 -9.26 -26.45
N ARG A 68 4.17 -9.76 -26.84
CA ARG A 68 2.90 -9.59 -26.11
C ARG A 68 2.81 -10.53 -24.90
N GLU A 69 3.39 -11.72 -24.99
CA GLU A 69 3.40 -12.70 -23.90
C GLU A 69 4.40 -12.36 -22.77
N MET A 70 5.52 -11.69 -23.08
CA MET A 70 6.56 -11.40 -22.10
C MET A 70 6.32 -10.20 -21.18
N ARG A 71 5.38 -9.30 -21.50
CA ARG A 71 5.45 -7.92 -21.00
C ARG A 71 4.46 -7.58 -19.89
N ASN A 72 4.76 -7.96 -18.63
CA ASN A 72 4.32 -7.42 -17.30
C ASN A 72 2.83 -7.10 -16.99
N VAL A 73 1.97 -6.94 -18.00
CA VAL A 73 0.52 -6.68 -17.89
C VAL A 73 -0.21 -7.93 -17.40
N ASN A 74 0.31 -9.11 -17.76
CA ASN A 74 -0.16 -10.40 -17.26
C ASN A 74 -0.11 -10.47 -15.73
N PHE A 75 0.81 -9.80 -15.04
CA PHE A 75 0.90 -9.98 -13.59
C PHE A 75 -0.32 -9.42 -12.83
N VAL A 76 -0.79 -8.21 -13.16
CA VAL A 76 -1.94 -7.62 -12.46
C VAL A 76 -3.24 -8.31 -12.88
N GLU A 77 -3.38 -8.62 -14.17
CA GLU A 77 -4.56 -9.29 -14.71
C GLU A 77 -4.65 -10.73 -14.18
N ASN A 78 -3.53 -11.45 -14.09
CA ASN A 78 -3.45 -12.77 -13.45
C ASN A 78 -3.71 -12.69 -11.95
N VAL A 79 -3.16 -11.70 -11.23
CA VAL A 79 -3.44 -11.56 -9.78
C VAL A 79 -4.91 -11.24 -9.52
N LEU A 80 -5.53 -10.36 -10.32
CA LEU A 80 -6.96 -10.07 -10.21
C LEU A 80 -7.82 -11.28 -10.56
N GLN A 81 -7.43 -12.03 -11.60
CA GLN A 81 -8.10 -13.26 -12.00
C GLN A 81 -7.98 -14.34 -10.92
N ASP A 82 -6.79 -14.56 -10.36
CA ASP A 82 -6.54 -15.49 -9.25
C ASP A 82 -7.32 -15.09 -8.00
N LEU A 83 -7.42 -13.79 -7.69
CA LEU A 83 -8.19 -13.31 -6.56
C LEU A 83 -9.70 -13.52 -6.76
N HIS A 84 -10.21 -13.25 -7.96
CA HIS A 84 -11.60 -13.52 -8.31
C HIS A 84 -11.91 -15.02 -8.29
N PHE A 85 -10.99 -15.84 -8.78
CA PHE A 85 -11.12 -17.29 -8.78
C PHE A 85 -11.08 -17.85 -7.34
N GLY A 86 -10.17 -17.35 -6.51
CA GLY A 86 -10.07 -17.67 -5.09
C GLY A 86 -11.34 -17.32 -4.32
N LEU A 87 -11.89 -16.12 -4.55
CA LEU A 87 -13.17 -15.69 -3.97
C LEU A 87 -14.34 -16.58 -4.41
N ARG A 88 -14.39 -16.97 -5.69
CA ARG A 88 -15.41 -17.89 -6.22
C ARG A 88 -15.28 -19.28 -5.59
N MET A 89 -14.05 -19.76 -5.39
CA MET A 89 -13.78 -21.04 -4.74
C MET A 89 -14.18 -21.01 -3.25
N LEU A 90 -13.92 -19.88 -2.58
CA LEU A 90 -14.35 -19.62 -1.20
C LEU A 90 -15.88 -19.72 -1.05
N ARG A 91 -16.63 -19.14 -2.00
CA ARG A 91 -18.10 -19.20 -2.03
C ARG A 91 -18.64 -20.58 -2.41
N ARG A 92 -17.90 -21.38 -3.18
CA ARG A 92 -18.31 -22.72 -3.62
C ARG A 92 -18.21 -23.75 -2.49
N ASN A 93 -17.26 -23.59 -1.57
CA ASN A 93 -17.10 -24.45 -0.40
C ASN A 93 -17.13 -23.61 0.90
N PRO A 94 -18.33 -23.17 1.33
CA PRO A 94 -18.46 -22.22 2.44
C PRO A 94 -18.06 -22.81 3.80
N GLY A 95 -18.18 -24.12 4.02
CA GLY A 95 -17.89 -24.75 5.32
C GLY A 95 -16.42 -24.58 5.75
N PHE A 96 -15.49 -25.04 4.92
CA PHE A 96 -14.04 -24.92 5.20
C PHE A 96 -13.59 -23.45 5.22
N SER A 97 -14.09 -22.66 4.26
CA SER A 97 -13.77 -21.23 4.16
C SER A 97 -14.18 -20.44 5.39
N THR A 98 -15.36 -20.71 5.94
CA THR A 98 -15.86 -20.01 7.14
C THR A 98 -15.01 -20.34 8.36
N LEU A 99 -14.63 -21.60 8.54
CA LEU A 99 -13.70 -22.03 9.59
C LEU A 99 -12.33 -21.35 9.45
N ALA A 100 -11.77 -21.33 8.24
CA ALA A 100 -10.48 -20.68 7.98
C ALA A 100 -10.54 -19.17 8.27
N ILE A 101 -11.61 -18.49 7.84
CA ILE A 101 -11.85 -17.07 8.12
C ILE A 101 -12.01 -16.83 9.62
N LEU A 102 -12.79 -17.65 10.33
CA LEU A 102 -12.97 -17.54 11.78
C LEU A 102 -11.65 -17.69 12.53
N CYS A 103 -10.84 -18.70 12.17
CA CYS A 103 -9.52 -18.89 12.76
C CYS A 103 -8.58 -17.70 12.50
N LEU A 104 -8.58 -17.15 11.28
CA LEU A 104 -7.79 -15.97 10.94
C LEU A 104 -8.24 -14.74 11.72
N VAL A 105 -9.55 -14.49 11.76
CA VAL A 105 -10.14 -13.37 12.50
C VAL A 105 -9.84 -13.50 13.99
N LEU A 106 -9.97 -14.69 14.57
CA LEU A 106 -9.67 -14.93 15.97
C LEU A 106 -8.17 -14.77 16.26
N GLY A 107 -7.28 -15.29 15.42
CA GLY A 107 -5.83 -15.16 15.63
C GLY A 107 -5.36 -13.70 15.53
N ILE A 108 -5.79 -13.00 14.47
CA ILE A 108 -5.41 -11.60 14.24
C ILE A 108 -6.08 -10.68 15.27
N GLY A 109 -7.39 -10.87 15.50
CA GLY A 109 -8.19 -10.07 16.42
C GLY A 109 -7.81 -10.27 17.88
N SER A 110 -7.52 -11.51 18.30
CA SER A 110 -7.05 -11.79 19.67
C SER A 110 -5.72 -11.11 19.95
N ASN A 111 -4.75 -11.23 19.03
CA ASN A 111 -3.47 -10.54 19.18
C ASN A 111 -3.66 -9.02 19.27
N ALA A 112 -4.46 -8.44 18.36
CA ALA A 112 -4.76 -7.00 18.39
C ALA A 112 -5.47 -6.57 19.68
N ALA A 113 -6.42 -7.38 20.19
CA ALA A 113 -7.15 -7.10 21.42
C ALA A 113 -6.23 -7.14 22.65
N VAL A 114 -5.33 -8.13 22.73
CA VAL A 114 -4.33 -8.21 23.80
C VAL A 114 -3.41 -6.99 23.78
N PHE A 115 -2.91 -6.60 22.60
CA PHE A 115 -2.08 -5.40 22.49
C PHE A 115 -2.85 -4.12 22.83
N SER A 116 -4.10 -3.99 22.39
CA SER A 116 -4.96 -2.84 22.73
C SER A 116 -5.23 -2.76 24.24
N TRP A 117 -5.45 -3.92 24.88
CA TRP A 117 -5.66 -4.00 26.32
C TRP A 117 -4.38 -3.68 27.11
N ILE A 118 -3.24 -4.21 26.67
CA ILE A 118 -1.93 -3.87 27.24
C ILE A 118 -1.63 -2.39 27.07
N GLU A 119 -1.89 -1.81 25.90
CA GLU A 119 -1.67 -0.40 25.63
C GLU A 119 -2.59 0.49 26.50
N GLY A 120 -3.86 0.11 26.68
CA GLY A 120 -4.79 0.82 27.53
C GLY A 120 -4.45 0.75 29.03
N ILE A 121 -3.88 -0.37 29.51
CA ILE A 121 -3.55 -0.54 30.93
C ILE A 121 -2.13 -0.07 31.25
N LEU A 122 -1.17 -0.44 30.42
CA LEU A 122 0.26 -0.31 30.71
C LEU A 122 0.85 0.98 30.12
N LEU A 123 0.37 1.41 28.95
CA LEU A 123 0.94 2.57 28.24
C LEU A 123 0.15 3.86 28.50
N HIS A 124 -1.16 3.80 28.72
CA HIS A 124 -2.01 4.97 29.01
C HIS A 124 -2.85 4.80 30.30
N PRO A 125 -2.24 4.64 31.48
CA PRO A 125 -2.98 4.50 32.75
C PRO A 125 -3.81 5.76 33.11
N TYR A 126 -3.55 6.90 32.47
CA TYR A 126 -4.29 8.16 32.66
C TYR A 126 -4.98 8.58 31.35
N PRO A 127 -6.09 7.94 30.96
CA PRO A 127 -6.79 8.18 29.68
C PRO A 127 -7.33 9.61 29.51
N ALA A 128 -7.23 10.46 30.55
CA ALA A 128 -7.66 11.85 30.54
C ALA A 128 -6.51 12.88 30.43
N VAL A 129 -5.24 12.45 30.39
CA VAL A 129 -4.08 13.37 30.35
C VAL A 129 -3.44 13.34 28.96
N THR A 130 -3.71 14.39 28.18
CA THR A 130 -3.29 14.52 26.76
C THR A 130 -1.76 14.65 26.59
N HIS A 131 -1.03 14.96 27.68
CA HIS A 131 0.42 15.18 27.70
C HIS A 131 1.08 14.36 28.80
N GLN A 132 1.22 13.05 28.56
CA GLN A 132 1.82 12.10 29.50
C GLN A 132 3.31 12.41 29.79
N ASP A 133 3.97 13.13 28.89
CA ASP A 133 5.33 13.67 29.01
C ASP A 133 5.47 14.78 30.06
N ARG A 134 4.36 15.35 30.54
CA ARG A 134 4.32 16.43 31.54
C ARG A 134 3.79 15.99 32.91
N LEU A 135 3.66 14.69 33.12
CA LEU A 135 3.26 14.14 34.43
C LEU A 135 4.38 14.37 35.46
N LEU A 136 4.04 15.04 36.55
CA LEU A 136 4.93 15.28 37.68
C LEU A 136 4.35 14.60 38.92
N MET A 137 5.18 13.87 39.65
CA MET A 137 4.80 13.29 40.93
C MET A 137 5.01 14.32 42.04
N LEU A 138 3.94 14.70 42.74
CA LEU A 138 4.02 15.58 43.91
C LEU A 138 4.32 14.74 45.15
N ALA A 139 5.41 15.05 45.85
CA ALA A 139 5.79 14.42 47.10
C ALA A 139 6.01 15.48 48.19
N ALA A 140 5.56 15.21 49.40
CA ALA A 140 5.78 16.09 50.54
C ALA A 140 6.95 15.58 51.39
N THR A 141 7.82 16.48 51.82
CA THR A 141 8.89 16.16 52.79
C THR A 141 8.56 16.80 54.12
N ARG A 142 8.58 16.01 55.19
CA ARG A 142 8.45 16.57 56.55
C ARG A 142 9.84 17.01 57.01
N ARG A 143 9.94 18.23 57.55
CA ARG A 143 11.21 18.77 58.04
C ARG A 143 11.79 17.86 59.13
N GLY A 144 12.99 17.33 58.90
CA GLY A 144 13.67 16.37 59.79
C GLY A 144 13.54 14.90 59.40
N ASP A 145 12.79 14.60 58.32
CA ASP A 145 12.65 13.26 57.75
C ASP A 145 13.24 13.24 56.33
N ALA A 146 14.03 12.22 56.02
CA ALA A 146 14.67 12.06 54.71
C ALA A 146 13.78 11.30 53.71
N GLY A 147 12.62 10.79 54.16
CA GLY A 147 11.66 10.08 53.33
C GLY A 147 10.73 11.00 52.53
N TYR A 148 10.38 10.57 51.32
CA TYR A 148 9.21 11.08 50.62
C TYR A 148 7.96 10.60 51.34
N ASN A 149 7.27 11.50 52.03
CA ASN A 149 6.01 11.20 52.67
C ASN A 149 4.86 11.48 51.69
N GLY A 150 3.83 10.64 51.73
CA GLY A 150 2.60 10.90 50.97
C GLY A 150 2.01 12.25 51.37
N LEU A 151 1.44 12.97 50.40
CA LEU A 151 0.72 14.22 50.68
C LEU A 151 -0.42 13.94 51.66
N SER A 152 -0.60 14.83 52.65
CA SER A 152 -1.81 14.75 53.47
C SER A 152 -3.01 15.18 52.63
N TRP A 153 -4.19 14.60 52.89
CA TRP A 153 -5.41 14.95 52.16
C TRP A 153 -5.75 16.46 52.19
N PRO A 154 -5.56 17.18 53.32
CA PRO A 154 -5.72 18.63 53.34
C PRO A 154 -4.73 19.37 52.45
N ASP A 155 -3.44 18.98 52.44
CA ASP A 155 -2.42 19.59 51.58
C ASP A 155 -2.74 19.35 50.09
N PHE A 156 -3.30 18.17 49.77
CA PHE A 156 -3.76 17.87 48.41
C PHE A 156 -4.88 18.81 47.97
N GLN A 157 -5.88 19.04 48.83
CA GLN A 157 -6.98 19.96 48.53
C GLN A 157 -6.51 21.42 48.41
N ASP A 158 -5.53 21.82 49.22
CA ASP A 158 -4.94 23.16 49.13
C ASP A 158 -4.16 23.34 47.83
N LEU A 159 -3.35 22.35 47.43
CA LEU A 159 -2.67 22.34 46.14
C LEU A 159 -3.65 22.33 44.96
N GLN A 160 -4.74 21.57 45.04
CA GLN A 160 -5.76 21.54 43.99
C GLN A 160 -6.45 22.91 43.82
N ARG A 161 -6.58 23.70 44.90
CA ARG A 161 -7.22 25.03 44.87
C ARG A 161 -6.25 26.16 44.53
N SER A 162 -4.99 26.04 44.95
CA SER A 162 -4.03 27.15 44.96
C SER A 162 -2.91 27.00 43.93
N CYS A 163 -2.74 25.81 43.31
CA CYS A 163 -1.68 25.59 42.33
C CYS A 163 -2.03 26.26 40.99
N THR A 164 -1.22 27.25 40.61
CA THR A 164 -1.31 27.97 39.32
C THR A 164 -0.31 27.46 38.29
N LEU A 165 0.58 26.53 38.68
CA LEU A 165 1.66 26.00 37.84
C LEU A 165 1.27 24.70 37.12
N CYS A 166 0.25 23.99 37.60
CA CYS A 166 -0.23 22.73 37.01
C CYS A 166 -1.64 22.92 36.45
N ASP A 167 -1.88 22.43 35.23
CA ASP A 167 -3.23 22.46 34.62
C ASP A 167 -4.26 21.62 35.39
N ALA A 168 -3.82 20.51 35.98
CA ALA A 168 -4.67 19.66 36.81
C ALA A 168 -3.83 18.92 37.86
N VAL A 169 -4.38 18.79 39.07
CA VAL A 169 -3.83 17.95 40.14
C VAL A 169 -4.80 16.79 40.34
N ILE A 170 -4.33 15.57 40.10
CA ILE A 170 -5.14 14.33 40.14
C ILE A 170 -4.55 13.44 41.23
N ALA A 171 -5.41 12.83 42.05
CA ALA A 171 -5.04 11.88 43.11
C ALA A 171 -4.95 10.44 42.58
#